data_AF-A0A841WQ48-F1
#
_entry.id   AF-A0A841WQ48-F1
#
_cell.length_a   1.000
_cell.length_b   1.000
_cell.length_c   1.000
_cell.angle_alpha   90.00
_cell.angle_beta   90.00
_cell.angle_gamma   90.00
#
_symmetry.space_group_name_H-M   'P 1'
#
loop_
_entity.id
_entity.type
_entity.pdbx_description
1 polymer ?
#
loop_
_entity_poly.entity_id
_entity_poly.type
_entity_poly.pdbx_seq_one_letter_code
_entity_poly.pdbx_strand_id
1 'polypeptide(L)'
;MSTRQINAEGLKLIKFFEKLYLNAYQDVVGVWTIGWGCTEGIRSGMTITETQAEEMLRKELSKFEAAVTNTVQVELNDNQFAALVAFSYNVGVGALKESTLLKLLNEGKYQEAADQLLRWDKAGAKAYLGLSRRRRAERSLFLSKPWEWAKDWNPGQTSESSRLLQLAQSGELVKGDDVRQLQQALIAAGFTLQADGVFGKGTAEAVKKFQEQQGLPADGIANAKTLATLGINSKAS
;
A
#
# COMPACT_ATOMS: atom_id res chain seq x y z
N MET A 1 10.32 21.05 -20.17
CA MET A 1 10.04 21.07 -18.71
C MET A 1 10.31 19.67 -18.19
N SER A 2 10.99 19.52 -17.06
CA SER A 2 11.20 18.20 -16.45
C SER A 2 9.83 17.64 -16.04
N THR A 3 9.41 16.53 -16.64
CA THR A 3 8.15 15.87 -16.28
C THR A 3 8.30 15.27 -14.89
N ARG A 4 7.35 15.51 -14.00
CA ARG A 4 7.33 14.91 -12.66
C ARG A 4 7.34 13.38 -12.78
N GLN A 5 8.19 12.72 -12.01
CA GLN A 5 8.35 11.27 -12.01
C GLN A 5 7.80 10.65 -10.73
N ILE A 6 7.42 9.36 -10.82
CA ILE A 6 7.05 8.57 -9.66
C ILE A 6 8.21 8.49 -8.66
N ASN A 7 7.90 8.55 -7.37
CA ASN A 7 8.90 8.39 -6.32
C ASN A 7 9.24 6.90 -6.07
N ALA A 8 10.22 6.66 -5.20
CA ALA A 8 10.69 5.31 -4.89
C ALA A 8 9.59 4.41 -4.29
N GLU A 9 8.73 4.95 -3.44
CA GLU A 9 7.63 4.20 -2.81
C GLU A 9 6.55 3.79 -3.81
N GLY A 10 6.19 4.66 -4.76
CA GLY A 10 5.30 4.31 -5.85
C GLY A 10 5.87 3.23 -6.75
N LEU A 11 7.15 3.33 -7.10
CA LEU A 11 7.82 2.31 -7.89
C LEU A 11 7.84 0.95 -7.17
N LYS A 12 8.15 0.96 -5.87
CA LYS A 12 8.11 -0.24 -5.01
C LYS A 12 6.71 -0.86 -4.97
N LEU A 13 5.67 -0.04 -4.85
CA LEU A 13 4.28 -0.49 -4.88
C LEU A 13 3.94 -1.18 -6.21
N ILE A 14 4.27 -0.55 -7.34
CA ILE A 14 4.01 -1.14 -8.67
C ILE A 14 4.74 -2.49 -8.78
N LYS A 15 6.05 -2.52 -8.53
CA LYS A 15 6.85 -3.75 -8.59
C LYS A 15 6.36 -4.86 -7.66
N PHE A 16 5.70 -4.52 -6.56
CA PHE A 16 5.15 -5.48 -5.62
C PHE A 16 3.88 -6.15 -6.15
N PHE A 17 2.99 -5.39 -6.82
CA PHE A 17 1.74 -5.92 -7.37
C PHE A 17 1.89 -6.49 -8.77
N GLU A 18 2.91 -6.07 -9.53
CA GLU A 18 3.26 -6.63 -10.82
C GLU A 18 4.23 -7.81 -10.66
N LYS A 19 4.02 -8.89 -11.41
CA LYS A 19 4.96 -10.03 -11.42
C LYS A 19 6.14 -9.74 -12.36
N LEU A 20 7.37 -9.91 -11.87
CA LEU A 20 8.58 -9.79 -12.68
C LEU A 20 8.81 -11.06 -13.51
N TYR A 21 8.94 -10.91 -14.82
CA TYR A 21 9.36 -11.98 -15.73
C TYR A 21 10.61 -11.55 -16.50
N LEU A 22 11.75 -12.19 -16.23
CA LEU A 22 13.01 -11.88 -16.91
C LEU A 22 13.15 -12.55 -18.29
N ASN A 23 12.24 -13.46 -18.62
CA ASN A 23 12.12 -14.09 -19.94
C ASN A 23 10.78 -13.70 -20.55
N ALA A 24 10.78 -13.38 -21.84
CA ALA A 24 9.55 -13.07 -22.55
C ALA A 24 8.57 -14.26 -22.52
N TYR A 25 7.30 -13.97 -22.21
CA TYR A 25 6.21 -14.94 -22.20
C TYR A 25 5.01 -14.38 -22.97
N GLN A 26 4.10 -15.25 -23.39
CA GLN A 26 2.83 -14.81 -23.94
C GLN A 26 1.79 -14.74 -22.82
N ASP A 27 1.09 -13.61 -22.72
CA ASP A 27 -0.03 -13.46 -21.81
C ASP A 27 -1.25 -14.30 -22.26
N VAL A 28 -2.37 -14.19 -21.53
CA VAL A 28 -3.60 -14.96 -21.81
C VAL A 28 -4.25 -14.62 -23.16
N VAL A 29 -3.87 -13.51 -23.80
CA VAL A 29 -4.34 -13.10 -25.14
C VAL A 29 -3.26 -13.25 -26.22
N GLY A 30 -2.11 -13.86 -25.89
CA GLY A 30 -1.04 -14.18 -26.84
C GLY A 30 -0.02 -13.06 -27.07
N VAL A 31 -0.08 -11.96 -26.32
CA VAL A 31 0.83 -10.82 -26.45
C VAL A 31 2.14 -11.10 -25.72
N TRP A 32 3.26 -10.91 -26.42
CA TRP A 32 4.59 -11.03 -25.83
C TRP A 32 4.80 -9.95 -24.76
N THR A 33 5.14 -10.41 -23.55
CA THR A 33 5.27 -9.59 -22.34
C THR A 33 6.57 -9.95 -21.61
N ILE A 34 7.24 -8.97 -21.02
CA ILE A 34 8.46 -9.17 -20.21
C ILE A 34 8.55 -8.08 -19.11
N GLY A 35 9.46 -8.26 -18.14
CA GLY A 35 9.65 -7.33 -17.05
C GLY A 35 8.43 -7.28 -16.13
N TRP A 36 8.02 -6.07 -15.74
CA TRP A 36 6.81 -5.82 -14.96
C TRP A 36 5.61 -5.48 -15.85
N GLY A 37 5.34 -6.28 -16.89
CA GLY A 37 4.16 -6.10 -17.75
C GLY A 37 4.39 -5.33 -19.06
N CYS A 38 5.64 -5.13 -19.46
CA CYS A 38 5.97 -4.39 -20.67
C CYS A 38 5.74 -5.24 -21.93
N THR A 39 5.07 -4.67 -22.93
CA THR A 39 4.69 -5.36 -24.19
C THR A 39 5.29 -4.74 -25.45
N GLU A 40 5.74 -3.48 -25.37
CA GLU A 40 6.25 -2.75 -26.53
C GLU A 40 7.57 -3.36 -27.03
N GLY A 41 7.56 -3.84 -28.28
CA GLY A 41 8.74 -4.37 -28.95
C GLY A 41 9.20 -5.74 -28.47
N ILE A 42 8.41 -6.44 -27.63
CA ILE A 42 8.79 -7.72 -27.05
C ILE A 42 8.54 -8.86 -28.04
N ARG A 43 9.47 -9.80 -28.08
CA ARG A 43 9.48 -10.94 -29.01
C ARG A 43 9.93 -12.21 -28.29
N SER A 44 9.61 -13.35 -28.90
CA SER A 44 10.05 -14.68 -28.43
C SER A 44 11.56 -14.71 -28.19
N GLY A 45 11.97 -15.34 -27.09
CA GLY A 45 13.39 -15.57 -26.76
C GLY A 45 14.13 -14.37 -26.18
N MET A 46 13.48 -13.23 -25.97
CA MET A 46 14.10 -12.11 -25.24
C MET A 46 14.27 -12.45 -23.76
N THR A 47 15.46 -12.13 -23.24
CA THR A 47 15.80 -12.19 -21.81
C THR A 47 16.41 -10.86 -21.39
N ILE A 48 16.09 -10.41 -20.18
CA ILE A 48 16.56 -9.13 -19.62
C ILE A 48 17.06 -9.31 -18.19
N THR A 49 17.89 -8.37 -17.73
CA THR A 49 18.24 -8.22 -16.31
C THR A 49 17.15 -7.46 -15.56
N GLU A 50 17.18 -7.52 -14.22
CA GLU A 50 16.26 -6.73 -13.39
C GLU A 50 16.44 -5.22 -13.62
N THR A 51 17.68 -4.75 -13.82
CA THR A 51 17.96 -3.35 -14.17
C THR A 51 17.29 -2.95 -15.47
N GLN A 52 17.42 -3.77 -16.51
CA GLN A 52 16.76 -3.54 -17.79
C GLN A 52 15.23 -3.56 -17.66
N ALA A 53 14.68 -4.46 -16.83
CA ALA A 53 13.25 -4.48 -16.54
C ALA A 53 12.79 -3.18 -15.86
N GLU A 54 13.61 -2.57 -15.01
CA GLU A 54 13.26 -1.31 -14.34
C GLU A 54 13.32 -0.14 -15.32
N GLU A 55 14.33 -0.08 -16.18
CA GLU A 55 14.43 0.92 -17.24
C GLU A 55 13.21 0.88 -18.17
N MET A 56 12.80 -0.33 -18.56
CA MET A 56 11.60 -0.55 -19.37
C MET A 56 10.33 -0.10 -18.65
N LEU A 57 10.17 -0.46 -17.36
CA LEU A 57 9.05 -0.01 -16.55
C LEU A 57 9.02 1.51 -16.46
N ARG A 58 10.13 2.18 -16.16
CA ARG A 58 10.21 3.64 -16.08
C ARG A 58 9.85 4.31 -17.40
N LYS A 59 10.32 3.77 -18.53
CA LYS A 59 9.93 4.26 -19.86
C LYS A 59 8.42 4.14 -20.04
N GLU A 60 7.82 3.00 -19.66
CA GLU A 60 6.39 2.80 -19.76
C GLU A 60 5.59 3.74 -18.84
N LEU A 61 6.10 4.02 -17.63
CA LEU A 61 5.45 4.92 -16.66
C LEU A 61 5.31 6.35 -17.17
N SER A 62 6.18 6.80 -18.08
CA SER A 62 6.16 8.17 -18.61
C SER A 62 4.80 8.60 -19.19
N LYS A 63 4.05 7.69 -19.84
CA LYS A 63 2.71 7.99 -20.38
C LYS A 63 1.67 8.20 -19.28
N PHE A 64 1.80 7.49 -18.16
CA PHE A 64 0.92 7.61 -17.00
C PHE A 64 1.28 8.85 -16.16
N GLU A 65 2.57 9.13 -15.98
CA GLU A 65 3.08 10.34 -15.33
C GLU A 65 2.60 11.62 -16.05
N ALA A 66 2.72 11.64 -17.38
CA ALA A 66 2.21 12.73 -18.20
C ALA A 66 0.68 12.84 -18.09
N ALA A 67 -0.04 11.72 -18.09
CA ALA A 67 -1.49 11.73 -17.96
C ALA A 67 -1.95 12.31 -16.62
N VAL A 68 -1.35 11.89 -15.50
CA VAL A 68 -1.66 12.43 -14.16
C VAL A 68 -1.35 13.93 -14.11
N THR A 69 -0.17 14.33 -14.59
CA THR A 69 0.25 15.75 -14.64
C THR A 69 -0.74 16.62 -15.41
N ASN A 70 -1.27 16.13 -16.54
CA ASN A 70 -2.15 16.91 -17.40
C ASN A 70 -3.63 16.91 -16.99
N THR A 71 -4.03 16.02 -16.07
CA THR A 71 -5.45 15.83 -15.71
C THR A 71 -5.80 16.33 -14.31
N VAL A 72 -4.84 16.30 -13.39
CA VAL A 72 -5.02 16.82 -12.03
C VAL A 72 -4.84 18.33 -12.03
N GLN A 73 -5.80 19.04 -11.44
CA GLN A 73 -5.87 20.51 -11.43
C GLN A 73 -5.42 21.11 -10.09
N VAL A 74 -5.18 20.28 -9.08
CA VAL A 74 -4.71 20.67 -7.74
C VAL A 74 -3.26 20.25 -7.53
N GLU A 75 -2.58 20.89 -6.59
CA GLU A 75 -1.23 20.50 -6.20
C GLU A 75 -1.23 19.11 -5.55
N LEU A 76 -0.25 18.28 -5.93
CA LEU A 76 -0.06 16.96 -5.34
C LEU A 76 1.29 16.88 -4.65
N ASN A 77 1.36 16.24 -3.50
CA ASN A 77 2.63 15.74 -2.97
C ASN A 77 3.09 14.49 -3.75
N ASP A 78 4.36 14.08 -3.54
CA ASP A 78 4.97 13.01 -4.33
C ASP A 78 4.28 11.66 -4.17
N ASN A 79 3.74 11.38 -2.97
CA ASN A 79 3.03 10.14 -2.71
C ASN A 79 1.65 10.10 -3.38
N GLN A 80 0.94 11.22 -3.39
CA GLN A 80 -0.34 11.35 -4.11
C GLN A 80 -0.14 11.16 -5.61
N PHE A 81 0.87 11.84 -6.18
CA PHE A 81 1.23 11.66 -7.59
C PHE A 81 1.57 10.20 -7.89
N ALA A 82 2.43 9.59 -7.06
CA ALA A 82 2.85 8.21 -7.21
C ALA A 82 1.67 7.21 -7.14
N ALA A 83 0.74 7.40 -6.21
CA ALA A 83 -0.45 6.57 -6.09
C ALA A 83 -1.36 6.66 -7.32
N LEU A 84 -1.54 7.86 -7.90
CA LEU A 84 -2.34 8.04 -9.12
C LEU A 84 -1.65 7.43 -10.35
N VAL A 85 -0.33 7.50 -10.43
CA VAL A 85 0.44 6.82 -11.48
C VAL A 85 0.30 5.31 -11.35
N ALA A 86 0.45 4.74 -10.15
CA ALA A 86 0.29 3.31 -9.91
C ALA A 86 -1.14 2.81 -10.18
N PHE A 87 -2.14 3.60 -9.80
CA PHE A 87 -3.55 3.36 -10.12
C PHE A 87 -3.76 3.36 -11.65
N SER A 88 -3.28 4.39 -12.33
CA SER A 88 -3.42 4.53 -13.80
C SER A 88 -2.68 3.43 -14.56
N TYR A 89 -1.53 2.97 -14.06
CA TYR A 89 -0.82 1.81 -14.61
C TYR A 89 -1.71 0.55 -14.59
N ASN A 90 -2.48 0.37 -13.52
CA ASN A 90 -3.34 -0.81 -13.36
C ASN A 90 -4.63 -0.77 -14.17
N VAL A 91 -5.34 0.37 -14.15
CA VAL A 91 -6.70 0.46 -14.71
C VAL A 91 -6.76 1.26 -16.01
N GLY A 92 -5.64 1.85 -16.43
CA GLY A 92 -5.54 2.71 -17.60
C GLY A 92 -5.84 4.18 -17.31
N VAL A 93 -5.34 5.04 -18.20
CA VAL A 93 -5.52 6.50 -18.11
C VAL A 93 -6.99 6.93 -18.28
N GLY A 94 -7.75 6.24 -19.13
CA GLY A 94 -9.17 6.54 -19.33
C GLY A 94 -9.99 6.40 -18.04
N ALA A 95 -9.73 5.32 -17.29
CA ALA A 95 -10.37 5.07 -16.00
C ALA A 95 -10.09 6.19 -14.98
N LEU A 96 -8.86 6.72 -14.91
CA LEU A 96 -8.56 7.88 -14.05
C LEU A 96 -9.35 9.11 -14.51
N LYS A 97 -9.33 9.44 -15.80
CA LYS A 97 -9.98 10.65 -16.35
C LYS A 97 -11.48 10.71 -16.10
N GLU A 98 -12.15 9.56 -16.14
CA GLU A 98 -13.61 9.46 -15.96
C GLU A 98 -14.02 9.18 -14.51
N SER A 99 -13.05 9.04 -13.60
CA SER A 99 -13.32 8.61 -12.24
C SER A 99 -13.95 9.70 -11.36
N THR A 100 -14.82 9.27 -10.44
CA THR A 100 -15.22 10.10 -9.29
C THR A 100 -14.03 10.49 -8.41
N LEU A 101 -12.97 9.66 -8.40
CA LEU A 101 -11.71 9.97 -7.74
C LEU A 101 -11.12 11.29 -8.25
N LEU A 102 -10.93 11.43 -9.56
CA LEU A 102 -10.34 12.64 -10.16
C LEU A 102 -11.24 13.86 -9.95
N LYS A 103 -12.57 13.67 -10.08
CA LYS A 103 -13.54 14.73 -9.80
C LYS A 103 -13.37 15.29 -8.38
N LEU A 104 -13.40 14.42 -7.37
CA LEU A 104 -13.25 14.83 -5.97
C LEU A 104 -11.87 15.45 -5.70
N LEU A 105 -10.81 14.88 -6.28
CA LEU A 105 -9.46 15.41 -6.14
C LEU A 105 -9.36 16.84 -6.68
N ASN A 106 -9.90 17.11 -7.86
CA ASN A 106 -9.89 18.45 -8.46
C ASN A 106 -10.81 19.45 -7.71
N GLU A 107 -11.76 18.96 -6.91
CA GLU A 107 -12.52 19.77 -5.94
C GLU A 107 -11.75 20.01 -4.62
N GLY A 108 -10.50 19.53 -4.49
CA GLY A 108 -9.68 19.63 -3.27
C GLY A 108 -10.07 18.64 -2.16
N LYS A 109 -10.93 17.66 -2.46
CA LYS A 109 -11.44 16.66 -1.52
C LYS A 109 -10.53 15.43 -1.46
N TYR A 110 -9.34 15.62 -0.91
CA TYR A 110 -8.26 14.61 -0.94
C TYR A 110 -8.63 13.31 -0.22
N GLN A 111 -9.27 13.39 0.95
CA GLN A 111 -9.64 12.21 1.72
C GLN A 111 -10.73 11.40 0.98
N GLU A 112 -11.75 12.06 0.46
CA GLU A 112 -12.81 11.41 -0.30
C GLU A 112 -12.29 10.84 -1.63
N ALA A 113 -11.36 11.54 -2.30
CA ALA A 113 -10.68 11.02 -3.48
C ALA A 113 -9.88 9.75 -3.16
N ALA A 114 -9.15 9.73 -2.04
CA ALA A 114 -8.43 8.54 -1.59
C ALA A 114 -9.37 7.36 -1.35
N ASP A 115 -10.54 7.60 -0.77
CA ASP A 115 -11.55 6.56 -0.51
C ASP A 115 -12.18 5.99 -1.81
N GLN A 116 -12.18 6.76 -2.90
CA GLN A 116 -12.63 6.27 -4.20
C GLN A 116 -11.73 5.16 -4.76
N LEU A 117 -10.45 5.09 -4.41
CA LEU A 117 -9.56 3.99 -4.84
C LEU A 117 -10.14 2.63 -4.44
N LEU A 118 -10.76 2.54 -3.26
CA LEU A 118 -11.32 1.28 -2.74
C LEU A 118 -12.50 0.73 -3.57
N ARG A 119 -13.08 1.53 -4.47
CA ARG A 119 -14.19 1.12 -5.35
C ARG A 119 -13.71 0.38 -6.60
N TRP A 120 -12.42 0.46 -6.90
CA TRP A 120 -11.79 -0.09 -8.11
C TRP A 120 -11.17 -1.45 -7.85
N ASP A 121 -11.93 -2.32 -7.16
CA ASP A 121 -11.48 -3.65 -6.73
C ASP A 121 -12.17 -4.81 -7.46
N LYS A 122 -12.95 -4.52 -8.50
CA LYS A 122 -13.75 -5.51 -9.22
C LYS A 122 -13.07 -5.99 -10.49
N ALA A 123 -13.20 -7.30 -10.76
CA ALA A 123 -12.97 -7.91 -12.05
C ALA A 123 -14.30 -8.51 -12.53
N GLY A 124 -14.89 -7.93 -13.57
CA GLY A 124 -16.30 -8.18 -13.91
C GLY A 124 -17.23 -7.70 -12.78
N ALA A 125 -18.21 -8.52 -12.41
CA ALA A 125 -19.20 -8.16 -11.37
C ALA A 125 -18.71 -8.38 -9.91
N LYS A 126 -17.55 -9.04 -9.71
CA LYS A 126 -17.11 -9.50 -8.40
C LYS A 126 -15.85 -8.76 -7.93
N ALA A 127 -15.81 -8.42 -6.64
CA ALA A 127 -14.59 -7.94 -5.99
C ALA A 127 -13.51 -9.03 -6.03
N TYR A 128 -12.29 -8.64 -6.38
CA TYR A 128 -11.13 -9.52 -6.47
C TYR A 128 -10.12 -9.15 -5.39
N LEU A 129 -9.78 -10.12 -4.53
CA LEU A 129 -8.93 -9.93 -3.36
C LEU A 129 -7.62 -9.20 -3.68
N GLY A 130 -6.94 -9.59 -4.76
CA GLY A 130 -5.70 -8.95 -5.18
C GLY A 130 -5.88 -7.46 -5.53
N LEU A 131 -7.00 -7.11 -6.17
CA LEU A 131 -7.32 -5.71 -6.48
C LEU A 131 -7.70 -4.95 -5.21
N SER A 132 -8.48 -5.54 -4.31
CA SER A 132 -8.82 -4.89 -3.03
C SER A 132 -7.56 -4.56 -2.22
N ARG A 133 -6.57 -5.47 -2.18
CA ARG A 133 -5.27 -5.24 -1.54
C ARG A 133 -4.49 -4.12 -2.23
N ARG A 134 -4.42 -4.14 -3.56
CA ARG A 134 -3.75 -3.10 -4.35
C ARG A 134 -4.35 -1.71 -4.12
N ARG A 135 -5.68 -1.60 -4.18
CA ARG A 135 -6.38 -0.33 -3.95
C ARG A 135 -6.17 0.22 -2.55
N ARG A 136 -6.12 -0.66 -1.54
CA ARG A 136 -5.77 -0.26 -0.16
C ARG A 136 -4.34 0.25 -0.06
N ALA A 137 -3.39 -0.42 -0.70
CA ALA A 137 -2.00 0.02 -0.75
C ALA A 137 -1.86 1.40 -1.41
N GLU A 138 -2.48 1.59 -2.58
CA GLU A 138 -2.47 2.87 -3.30
C GLU A 138 -3.14 3.98 -2.49
N ARG A 139 -4.23 3.68 -1.77
CA ARG A 139 -4.86 4.63 -0.85
C ARG A 139 -3.94 5.00 0.30
N SER A 140 -3.27 4.02 0.91
CA SER A 140 -2.29 4.29 1.97
C SER A 140 -1.15 5.17 1.45
N LEU A 141 -0.59 4.86 0.28
CA LEU A 141 0.42 5.71 -0.35
C LEU A 141 -0.12 7.12 -0.60
N PHE A 142 -1.32 7.27 -1.18
CA PHE A 142 -1.94 8.58 -1.43
C PHE A 142 -2.08 9.42 -0.15
N LEU A 143 -2.38 8.78 0.98
CA LEU A 143 -2.48 9.42 2.30
C LEU A 143 -1.13 9.54 3.03
N SER A 144 0.00 9.28 2.35
CA SER A 144 1.35 9.28 2.92
C SER A 144 1.51 8.34 4.13
N LYS A 145 0.85 7.19 4.09
CA LYS A 145 0.92 6.13 5.11
C LYS A 145 1.67 4.90 4.58
N PRO A 146 2.29 4.09 5.45
CA PRO A 146 2.79 2.77 5.06
C PRO A 146 1.69 1.95 4.39
N TRP A 147 2.03 1.26 3.31
CA TRP A 147 1.05 0.54 2.47
C TRP A 147 1.26 -0.98 2.49
N GLU A 148 2.41 -1.44 2.97
CA GLU A 148 2.80 -2.85 2.94
C GLU A 148 1.86 -3.75 3.75
N TRP A 149 1.18 -3.21 4.76
CA TRP A 149 0.16 -3.95 5.51
C TRP A 149 -0.98 -4.45 4.62
N ALA A 150 -1.28 -3.76 3.53
CA ALA A 150 -2.38 -4.10 2.64
C ALA A 150 -2.17 -5.44 1.93
N LYS A 151 -0.92 -5.95 1.84
CA LYS A 151 -0.62 -7.25 1.23
C LYS A 151 -1.27 -8.42 1.96
N ASP A 152 -1.44 -8.29 3.27
CA ASP A 152 -1.94 -9.34 4.16
C ASP A 152 -3.45 -9.22 4.41
N TRP A 153 -4.09 -8.16 3.91
CA TRP A 153 -5.51 -7.87 4.14
C TRP A 153 -6.45 -8.92 3.51
N ASN A 154 -7.55 -9.29 4.17
CA ASN A 154 -8.57 -10.21 3.65
C ASN A 154 -10.01 -9.76 4.00
N PRO A 155 -11.02 -9.93 3.12
CA PRO A 155 -12.43 -9.73 3.47
C PRO A 155 -12.84 -10.54 4.70
N GLY A 156 -13.47 -9.89 5.68
CA GLY A 156 -13.79 -10.49 6.99
C GLY A 156 -12.77 -10.12 8.09
N GLN A 157 -11.58 -9.65 7.73
CA GLN A 157 -10.79 -8.81 8.63
C GLN A 157 -11.38 -7.39 8.58
N THR A 158 -12.28 -7.08 9.51
CA THR A 158 -12.54 -5.69 9.90
C THR A 158 -11.24 -5.23 10.57
N SER A 159 -10.49 -4.25 10.09
CA SER A 159 -10.93 -3.00 9.47
C SER A 159 -9.69 -2.23 9.01
N GLU A 160 -9.91 -1.05 8.46
CA GLU A 160 -8.94 0.06 8.44
C GLU A 160 -8.41 0.46 9.84
N SER A 161 -8.79 -0.24 10.93
CA SER A 161 -8.24 -0.09 12.29
C SER A 161 -6.94 -0.86 12.50
N SER A 162 -6.46 -1.65 11.54
CA SER A 162 -5.08 -2.15 11.57
C SER A 162 -4.10 -1.10 11.05
N ARG A 163 -4.12 0.12 11.61
CA ARG A 163 -2.89 0.93 11.53
C ARG A 163 -1.82 0.16 12.31
N LEU A 164 -0.62 0.04 11.73
CA LEU A 164 0.51 -0.54 12.45
C LEU A 164 0.71 0.23 13.75
N LEU A 165 0.57 -0.45 14.88
CA LEU A 165 0.85 0.12 16.19
C LEU A 165 2.36 0.06 16.39
N GLN A 166 3.00 1.19 16.16
CA GLN A 166 4.45 1.36 16.23
C GLN A 166 4.80 2.74 16.77
N LEU A 167 6.06 2.91 17.18
CA LEU A 167 6.59 4.24 17.44
C LEU A 167 6.59 5.03 16.13
N ALA A 168 5.93 6.18 16.09
CA ALA A 168 5.90 7.02 14.91
C ALA A 168 7.25 7.69 14.68
N GLN A 169 7.77 7.58 13.45
CA GLN A 169 9.01 8.26 13.05
C GLN A 169 8.81 9.77 12.82
N SER A 170 7.55 10.21 12.67
CA SER A 170 7.16 11.61 12.43
C SER A 170 7.10 12.47 13.70
N GLY A 171 7.35 11.90 14.89
CA GLY A 171 7.22 12.60 16.19
C GLY A 171 5.79 12.69 16.72
N GLU A 172 4.77 12.44 15.90
CA GLU A 172 3.37 12.32 16.35
C GLU A 172 3.06 10.90 16.83
N LEU A 173 2.91 10.72 18.15
CA LEU A 173 2.65 9.40 18.72
C LEU A 173 1.33 8.80 18.21
N VAL A 174 1.33 7.49 17.95
CA VAL A 174 0.14 6.70 17.63
C VAL A 174 -0.73 6.65 18.89
N LYS A 175 -1.92 7.26 18.87
CA LYS A 175 -2.84 7.31 20.03
C LYS A 175 -4.23 6.76 19.73
N GLY A 176 -4.88 6.12 20.69
CA GLY A 176 -6.26 5.60 20.53
C GLY A 176 -6.60 4.44 21.45
N ASP A 177 -7.86 3.99 21.38
CA ASP A 177 -8.35 2.85 22.15
C ASP A 177 -7.69 1.52 21.73
N ASP A 178 -7.27 1.42 20.47
CA ASP A 178 -6.46 0.32 19.93
C ASP A 178 -5.10 0.19 20.66
N VAL A 179 -4.44 1.31 20.91
CA VAL A 179 -3.20 1.36 21.69
C VAL A 179 -3.46 1.02 23.16
N ARG A 180 -4.57 1.49 23.73
CA ARG A 180 -4.95 1.19 25.11
C ARG A 180 -5.20 -0.30 25.31
N GLN A 181 -5.89 -0.94 24.37
CA GLN A 181 -6.13 -2.40 24.38
C GLN A 181 -4.82 -3.17 24.28
N LEU A 182 -3.90 -2.74 23.41
CA LEU A 182 -2.56 -3.33 23.34
C LEU A 182 -1.82 -3.21 24.68
N GLN A 183 -1.79 -2.02 25.27
CA GLN A 183 -1.13 -1.77 26.56
C GLN A 183 -1.76 -2.63 27.67
N GLN A 184 -3.09 -2.78 27.70
CA GLN A 184 -3.79 -3.64 28.66
C GLN A 184 -3.41 -5.12 28.48
N ALA A 185 -3.31 -5.61 27.25
CA ALA A 185 -2.90 -6.98 26.99
C ALA A 185 -1.43 -7.22 27.38
N LEU A 186 -0.54 -6.26 27.14
CA LEU A 186 0.85 -6.31 27.60
C LEU A 186 0.93 -6.32 29.13
N ILE A 187 0.11 -5.52 29.81
CA ILE A 187 0.01 -5.56 31.28
C ILE A 187 -0.44 -6.94 31.76
N ALA A 188 -1.46 -7.52 31.12
CA ALA A 188 -1.93 -8.87 31.43
C ALA A 188 -0.86 -9.96 31.15
N ALA A 189 0.02 -9.72 30.17
CA ALA A 189 1.17 -10.57 29.87
C ALA A 189 2.37 -10.33 30.81
N GLY A 190 2.25 -9.45 31.82
CA GLY A 190 3.25 -9.23 32.87
C GLY A 190 4.19 -8.04 32.65
N PHE A 191 3.91 -7.15 31.69
CA PHE A 191 4.72 -5.96 31.44
C PHE A 191 4.23 -4.75 32.26
N THR A 192 5.16 -4.03 32.90
CA THR A 192 4.83 -2.80 33.63
C THR A 192 4.70 -1.61 32.67
N LEU A 193 3.48 -1.17 32.41
CA LEU A 193 3.14 -0.03 31.54
C LEU A 193 1.97 0.76 32.10
N GLN A 194 1.74 1.97 31.56
CA GLN A 194 0.46 2.67 31.71
C GLN A 194 -0.38 2.45 30.45
N ALA A 195 -1.68 2.18 30.62
CA ALA A 195 -2.64 2.07 29.53
C ALA A 195 -3.24 3.45 29.20
N ASP A 196 -2.38 4.40 28.83
CA ASP A 196 -2.74 5.79 28.52
C ASP A 196 -3.32 5.97 27.09
N GLY A 197 -3.24 4.93 26.26
CA GLY A 197 -3.64 4.97 24.86
C GLY A 197 -2.65 5.70 23.97
N VAL A 198 -1.38 5.84 24.37
CA VAL A 198 -0.30 6.51 23.62
C VAL A 198 0.86 5.54 23.37
N PHE A 199 1.17 5.27 22.10
CA PHE A 199 2.23 4.36 21.70
C PHE A 199 3.58 5.10 21.73
N GLY A 200 4.11 5.28 22.94
CA GLY A 200 5.43 5.84 23.19
C GLY A 200 6.54 4.78 23.23
N LYS A 201 7.77 5.22 23.55
CA LYS A 201 8.95 4.36 23.65
C LYS A 201 8.74 3.16 24.59
N GLY A 202 8.10 3.37 25.75
CA GLY A 202 7.81 2.30 26.70
C GLY A 202 6.88 1.21 26.13
N THR A 203 5.88 1.60 25.33
CA THR A 203 5.00 0.62 24.66
C THR A 203 5.78 -0.16 23.60
N ALA A 204 6.61 0.51 22.79
CA ALA A 204 7.45 -0.15 21.78
C ALA A 204 8.43 -1.17 22.41
N GLU A 205 9.07 -0.82 23.54
CA GLU A 205 9.98 -1.70 24.26
C GLU A 205 9.27 -2.93 24.83
N ALA A 206 8.06 -2.76 25.37
CA ALA A 206 7.28 -3.88 25.88
C ALA A 206 6.80 -4.81 24.76
N VAL A 207 6.36 -4.26 23.61
CA VAL A 207 6.03 -5.05 22.42
C VAL A 207 7.23 -5.86 21.97
N LYS A 208 8.42 -5.23 21.90
CA LYS A 208 9.66 -5.90 21.51
C LYS A 208 10.01 -7.05 22.45
N LYS A 209 9.97 -6.84 23.77
CA LYS A 209 10.25 -7.90 24.76
C LYS A 209 9.23 -9.02 24.71
N PHE A 210 7.96 -8.70 24.51
CA PHE A 210 6.93 -9.72 24.31
C PHE A 210 7.22 -10.57 23.07
N GLN A 211 7.58 -9.93 21.95
CA GLN A 211 7.96 -10.64 20.73
C GLN A 211 9.15 -11.59 20.97
N GLU A 212 10.17 -11.15 21.70
CA GLU A 212 11.32 -12.00 22.08
C GLU A 212 10.87 -13.24 22.88
N GLN A 213 10.00 -13.06 23.87
CA GLN A 213 9.47 -14.16 24.69
C GLN A 213 8.64 -15.16 23.88
N GLN A 214 7.99 -14.72 22.81
CA GLN A 214 7.11 -15.53 21.97
C GLN A 214 7.81 -16.08 20.73
N GLY A 215 9.12 -15.87 20.56
CA GLY A 215 9.87 -16.29 19.37
C GLY A 215 9.42 -15.58 18.09
N LEU A 216 8.90 -14.35 18.21
CA LEU A 216 8.52 -13.49 17.09
C LEU A 216 9.69 -12.54 16.73
N PRO A 217 9.71 -11.97 15.51
CA PRO A 217 10.62 -10.87 15.19
C PRO A 217 10.46 -9.71 16.19
N ALA A 218 11.53 -9.36 16.89
CA ALA A 218 11.56 -8.37 17.96
C ALA A 218 11.76 -6.94 17.44
N ASP A 219 10.84 -6.47 16.61
CA ASP A 219 10.89 -5.18 15.92
C ASP A 219 10.16 -4.05 16.66
N GLY A 220 9.42 -4.36 17.73
CA GLY A 220 8.63 -3.38 18.49
C GLY A 220 7.36 -2.92 17.78
N ILE A 221 6.95 -3.61 16.71
CA ILE A 221 5.77 -3.32 15.91
C ILE A 221 4.67 -4.33 16.26
N ALA A 222 3.56 -3.86 16.83
CA ALA A 222 2.43 -4.74 17.15
C ALA A 222 1.59 -4.99 15.88
N ASN A 223 2.11 -5.86 15.01
CA ASN A 223 1.44 -6.36 13.82
C ASN A 223 0.35 -7.40 14.17
N ALA A 224 -0.38 -7.88 13.17
CA ALA A 224 -1.48 -8.84 13.37
C ALA A 224 -1.04 -10.12 14.10
N LYS A 225 0.18 -10.61 13.86
CA LYS A 225 0.70 -11.81 14.55
C LYS A 225 0.95 -11.50 16.02
N THR A 226 1.61 -10.38 16.33
CA THR A 226 1.83 -9.93 17.72
C THR A 226 0.53 -9.71 18.48
N LEU A 227 -0.47 -9.06 17.87
CA LEU A 227 -1.79 -8.83 18.48
C LEU A 227 -2.54 -10.15 18.74
N ALA A 228 -2.52 -11.06 17.78
CA ALA A 228 -3.13 -12.39 17.95
C ALA A 228 -2.45 -13.20 19.07
N THR A 229 -1.12 -13.16 19.17
CA THR A 229 -0.36 -13.82 20.25
C THR A 229 -0.67 -13.20 21.62
N LEU A 230 -0.99 -11.91 21.68
CA LEU A 230 -1.48 -11.23 22.89
C LEU A 230 -2.94 -11.55 23.24
N GLY A 231 -3.63 -12.38 22.44
CA GLY A 231 -5.05 -12.69 22.64
C GLY A 231 -5.97 -11.53 22.25
N ILE A 232 -5.46 -10.49 21.60
CA ILE A 232 -6.25 -9.38 21.05
C ILE A 232 -6.82 -9.87 19.73
N ASN A 233 -7.90 -10.66 19.83
CA ASN A 233 -8.69 -11.06 18.68
C ASN A 233 -9.75 -9.98 18.43
N SER A 234 -9.88 -9.55 17.17
CA SER A 234 -11.02 -8.78 16.68
C SER A 234 -12.29 -9.64 16.71
N LYS A 235 -12.78 -9.99 17.91
CA LYS A 235 -14.12 -10.55 18.03
C LYS A 235 -15.11 -9.43 17.76
N ALA A 236 -15.83 -9.59 16.66
CA ALA A 236 -17.04 -8.85 16.36
C ALA A 236 -17.96 -8.83 17.60
N SER A 237 -18.38 -7.64 17.97
CA SER A 237 -19.59 -7.35 18.73
C SER A 237 -20.25 -6.17 18.05
#